data_AF-A0A939PY85-F1
#
_entry.id   AF-A0A939PY85-F1
#
_cell.length_a   1.000
_cell.length_b   1.000
_cell.length_c   1.000
_cell.angle_alpha   90.00
_cell.angle_beta   90.00
_cell.angle_gamma   90.00
#
_symmetry.space_group_name_H-M   'P 1'
#
loop_
_entity.id
_entity.type
_entity.pdbx_description
1 polymer ?
#
loop_
_entity_poly.entity_id
_entity_poly.type
_entity_poly.pdbx_seq_one_letter_code
_entity_poly.pdbx_strand_id
1 'polypeptide(L)' 'AGAEGLPPVVLVDEAHSSEEGRRRYVELHRRGWRRWVPAGLLTPPEPYDDLVAVILAERFLAREGRSGDP' A
#
# COMPACT_ATOMS: atom_id res chain seq x y z
N ALA A 1 8.07 3.83 34.05
CA ALA A 1 6.81 3.09 33.88
C ALA A 1 6.08 3.67 32.68
N GLY A 2 5.80 2.88 31.64
CA GLY A 2 5.11 3.40 30.46
C GLY A 2 5.30 2.55 29.21
N ALA A 3 4.74 1.35 29.21
CA ALA A 3 4.36 0.60 28.01
C ALA A 3 3.43 -0.58 28.36
N GLU A 4 2.64 -0.49 29.45
CA GLU A 4 1.72 -1.56 29.81
C GLU A 4 0.40 -1.34 29.04
N GLY A 5 0.07 -2.27 28.13
CA GLY A 5 -1.20 -2.30 27.40
C GLY A 5 -1.17 -1.93 25.91
N LEU A 6 0.00 -1.73 25.30
CA LEU A 6 0.08 -1.48 23.84
C LEU A 6 -0.08 -2.77 23.04
N PRO A 7 -0.75 -2.72 21.87
CA PRO A 7 -0.81 -3.87 20.97
C PRO A 7 0.60 -4.26 20.50
N PRO A 8 0.82 -5.54 20.16
CA PRO A 8 2.10 -6.00 19.63
C PRO A 8 2.45 -5.26 18.34
N VAL A 9 3.70 -4.82 18.23
CA VAL A 9 4.23 -4.16 17.03
C VAL A 9 4.86 -5.21 16.13
N VAL A 10 4.44 -5.24 14.86
CA VAL A 10 4.98 -6.15 13.85
C VAL A 10 5.66 -5.35 12.75
N LEU A 11 6.89 -5.73 12.41
CA LEU A 11 7.61 -5.14 11.29
C LEU A 11 7.17 -5.78 9.97
N VAL A 12 6.77 -4.93 9.04
CA VAL A 12 6.40 -5.28 7.67
C VAL A 12 7.37 -4.56 6.73
N ASP A 13 7.74 -5.22 5.64
CA ASP A 13 8.62 -4.61 4.64
C ASP A 13 7.90 -3.47 3.90
N GLU A 14 8.45 -2.26 4.03
CA GLU A 14 7.95 -1.04 3.41
C GLU A 14 8.57 -0.77 2.03
N ALA A 15 9.58 -1.55 1.62
CA ALA A 15 10.24 -1.34 0.33
C ALA A 15 9.22 -1.29 -0.83
N HIS A 16 9.42 -0.32 -1.71
CA HIS A 16 8.62 -0.08 -2.92
C HIS A 16 7.13 0.19 -2.71
N SER A 17 6.67 0.38 -1.47
CA SER A 17 5.26 0.58 -1.15
C SER A 17 4.69 1.87 -1.75
N SER A 18 5.47 2.95 -1.81
CA SER A 18 5.10 4.20 -2.48
C SER A 18 4.98 4.04 -4.00
N GLU A 19 5.88 3.27 -4.63
CA GLU A 19 5.82 3.00 -6.08
C GLU A 19 4.58 2.18 -6.43
N GLU A 20 4.28 1.17 -5.60
CA GLU A 20 3.11 0.32 -5.72
C GLU A 20 1.81 1.10 -5.47
N GLY A 21 1.80 1.97 -4.45
CA GLY A 21 0.70 2.89 -4.16
C GLY A 21 0.44 3.84 -5.33
N ARG A 22 1.49 4.42 -5.91
CA ARG A 22 1.40 5.28 -7.11
C ARG A 22 0.79 4.52 -8.28
N ARG A 23 1.26 3.30 -8.55
CA ARG A 23 0.74 2.45 -9.63
C ARG A 23 -0.75 2.18 -9.43
N ARG A 24 -1.15 1.77 -8.22
CA ARG A 24 -2.54 1.48 -7.86
C ARG A 24 -3.44 2.71 -7.98
N TYR A 25 -2.96 3.88 -7.54
CA TYR A 25 -3.69 5.14 -7.72
C TYR A 25 -3.94 5.42 -9.20
N VAL A 26 -2.89 5.35 -10.02
CA VAL A 26 -2.97 5.63 -11.46
C VAL A 26 -3.95 4.67 -12.12
N GLU A 27 -3.90 3.38 -11.82
CA GLU A 27 -4.81 2.37 -12.37
C GLU A 27 -6.28 2.67 -12.03
N LEU A 28 -6.58 2.99 -10.77
CA LEU A 28 -7.94 3.32 -10.31
C LEU A 28 -8.49 4.59 -10.98
N HIS A 29 -7.62 5.57 -11.25
CA HIS A 29 -7.97 6.90 -11.74
C HIS A 29 -7.68 7.11 -13.24
N ARG A 30 -7.32 6.06 -13.99
CA ARG A 30 -7.00 6.12 -15.42
C ARG A 30 -8.25 6.27 -16.30
N ARG A 31 -8.97 7.37 -16.13
CA ARG A 31 -10.25 7.66 -16.79
C ARG A 31 -10.14 8.83 -17.76
N GLY A 32 -11.05 8.87 -18.74
CA GLY A 32 -11.11 9.98 -19.70
C GLY A 32 -9.87 10.08 -20.58
N TRP A 33 -9.27 11.27 -20.66
CA TRP A 33 -8.08 11.51 -21.49
C TRP A 33 -6.83 10.82 -20.95
N ARG A 34 -6.76 10.56 -19.63
CA ARG A 34 -5.62 9.87 -18.98
C ARG A 34 -5.42 8.44 -19.47
N ARG A 35 -6.41 7.84 -20.16
CA ARG A 35 -6.28 6.51 -20.78
C ARG A 35 -5.26 6.49 -21.93
N TRP A 36 -5.06 7.63 -22.59
CA TRP A 36 -4.17 7.76 -23.74
C TRP A 36 -2.71 8.04 -23.35
N VAL A 37 -2.47 8.41 -22.09
CA VAL A 37 -1.12 8.65 -21.55
C VAL A 37 -0.57 7.36 -20.94
N PRO A 38 0.70 7.02 -21.17
CA PRO A 38 1.37 5.92 -20.47
C PRO A 38 1.31 6.08 -18.95
N ALA A 39 1.00 5.01 -18.22
CA ALA A 39 0.82 5.05 -16.77
C ALA A 39 2.05 5.58 -16.01
N GLY A 40 3.26 5.27 -16.49
CA GLY A 40 4.50 5.76 -15.89
C GLY A 40 4.66 7.28 -15.92
N LEU A 41 4.00 7.96 -16.88
CA LEU A 41 4.02 9.42 -17.04
C LEU A 41 2.88 10.11 -16.27
N LEU A 42 1.99 9.36 -15.63
CA LEU A 42 0.92 9.91 -14.81
C LEU A 42 1.41 10.03 -13.36
N THR A 43 1.32 11.24 -12.83
CA THR A 43 1.57 11.54 -11.42
C THR A 43 0.22 11.72 -10.73
N PRO A 44 -0.01 11.08 -9.56
CA PRO A 44 -1.19 11.34 -8.74
C PRO A 44 -1.31 12.85 -8.45
N PRO A 45 -2.46 13.48 -8.72
CA PRO A 45 -2.69 14.88 -8.39
C PRO A 45 -2.96 15.10 -6.89
N GLU A 46 -3.27 14.02 -6.17
CA GLU A 46 -3.61 14.00 -4.74
C GLU A 46 -2.63 13.09 -3.99
N PRO A 47 -2.43 13.32 -2.67
CA PRO A 47 -1.74 12.36 -1.81
C PRO A 47 -2.40 10.98 -1.88
N TYR A 48 -1.59 9.93 -1.86
CA TYR A 48 -2.05 8.55 -2.03
C TYR A 48 -1.48 7.60 -0.98
N ASP A 49 -0.93 8.14 0.12
CA ASP A 49 -0.34 7.35 1.21
C ASP A 49 -1.36 6.40 1.86
N ASP A 50 -2.65 6.68 1.78
CA ASP A 50 -3.71 5.75 2.21
C ASP A 50 -3.64 4.41 1.45
N LEU A 51 -3.29 4.43 0.15
CA LEU A 51 -3.08 3.22 -0.63
C LEU A 51 -1.81 2.46 -0.19
N VAL A 52 -0.78 3.21 0.23
CA VAL A 52 0.44 2.62 0.80
C VAL A 52 0.10 1.89 2.10
N ALA A 53 -0.70 2.49 2.97
CA ALA A 53 -1.18 1.86 4.20
C ALA A 53 -1.98 0.58 3.93
N VAL A 54 -2.87 0.59 2.92
CA VAL A 54 -3.61 -0.61 2.48
C VAL A 54 -2.66 -1.70 1.99
N ILE A 55 -1.65 -1.36 1.19
CA ILE A 55 -0.64 -2.33 0.71
C ILE A 55 0.13 -2.95 1.87
N LEU A 56 0.55 -2.15 2.87
CA LEU A 56 1.24 -2.66 4.05
C LEU A 56 0.33 -3.61 4.87
N ALA A 57 -0.94 -3.26 5.04
CA ALA A 57 -1.91 -4.13 5.70
C ALA A 57 -2.13 -5.45 4.93
N GLU A 58 -2.25 -5.41 3.61
CA GLU A 58 -2.35 -6.59 2.75
C GLU A 58 -1.09 -7.48 2.89
N ARG A 59 0.11 -6.88 2.90
CA ARG A 59 1.37 -7.62 3.10
C ARG A 59 1.43 -8.29 4.47
N PHE A 60 0.97 -7.61 5.52
CA PHE A 60 0.87 -8.17 6.87
C PHE A 60 -0.08 -9.37 6.90
N LEU A 61 -1.31 -9.21 6.41
CA LEU A 61 -2.31 -10.29 6.40
C LEU A 61 -1.86 -11.50 5.57
N ALA A 62 -1.20 -11.25 4.44
CA ALA A 62 -0.65 -12.33 3.62
C ALA A 62 0.48 -13.09 4.34
N ARG A 63 1.25 -12.42 5.21
CA ARG A 63 2.27 -13.07 6.05
C ARG A 63 1.62 -13.94 7.13
N GLU A 64 0.65 -13.41 7.88
CA GLU A 64 -0.06 -14.16 8.91
C GLU A 64 -0.80 -15.37 8.33
N GLY A 65 -1.45 -15.23 7.17
CA GLY A 65 -2.10 -16.33 6.47
C GLY A 65 -1.16 -17.42 5.95
N ARG A 66 0.15 -17.17 5.87
CA ARG A 66 1.19 -18.18 5.56
C ARG A 66 1.81 -18.79 6.82
N SER A 67 1.67 -18.13 7.98
CA SER A 67 2.16 -18.60 9.28
C SER A 67 1.10 -19.35 10.08
N GLY A 68 -0.16 -19.29 9.66
CA GLY A 68 -1.17 -20.29 10.04
C GLY A 68 -0.90 -21.62 9.33
N ASP A 69 -0.13 -22.49 9.99
CA ASP A 69 -0.19 -23.93 9.76
C ASP A 69 -1.65 -24.40 9.98
N PRO A 70 -2.22 -25.34 9.19
CA PRO A 70 -3.50 -25.97 9.50
C PRO A 70 -3.54 -26.63 10.89
#